data_AF-A0A2J4JKB4-F1
#
_entry.id   AF-A0A2J4JKB4-F1
#
_cell.length_a   1.000
_cell.length_b   1.000
_cell.length_c   1.000
_cell.angle_alpha   90.00
_cell.angle_beta   90.00
_cell.angle_gamma   90.00
#
_symmetry.space_group_name_H-M   'P 1'
#
loop_
_entity.id
_entity.type
_entity.pdbx_description
1 polymer ?
#
loop_
_entity_poly.entity_id
_entity_poly.type
_entity_poly.pdbx_seq_one_letter_code
_entity_poly.pdbx_strand_id
1 'polypeptide(L)'
;MKNFTFQQGIEVHEHQFLDFADIRIGKDNRLFIDPYRVHLAALDGDVWAKKADALISSFFHTLLAAASQKDFSAIRNLILNTCGEINDTQLGFSSGKPCGNGASCNLIFPAIQQMIDQDLFAQGLVIDIADIAIWAPGIGPDHLSDWVTNIVWPVLHEFTQSQFLKYGLSREPAQPAMRLAWRPSSTSWENTAYESYSCDGHRILLCPKKFLHQKLLLSAEDFLTRQVLTYRQKEHLDQKTNLCRYVSKADGSITIKEPSKKTLRQYEVNGQNHLDYVRFHTRENPDLIRRYHEQPEFLPGSTEHFISDAKLDAILYHA
;
A
#
# COMPACT_ATOMS: atom_id res chain seq x y z
N MET A 1 22.37 -13.28 11.33
CA MET A 1 20.94 -13.42 11.69
C MET A 1 20.34 -14.49 10.79
N LYS A 2 19.55 -15.39 11.35
CA LYS A 2 18.88 -16.47 10.61
C LYS A 2 17.44 -16.06 10.30
N ASN A 3 16.86 -16.64 9.25
CA ASN A 3 15.44 -16.48 8.96
C ASN A 3 14.59 -17.23 9.98
N PHE A 4 13.31 -16.85 10.09
CA PHE A 4 12.37 -17.42 11.06
C PHE A 4 12.31 -18.95 10.99
N THR A 5 12.18 -19.53 9.78
CA THR A 5 12.09 -20.98 9.59
C THR A 5 13.33 -21.71 10.12
N PHE A 6 14.53 -21.21 9.82
CA PHE A 6 15.79 -21.77 10.33
C PHE A 6 15.89 -21.70 11.85
N GLN A 7 15.40 -20.62 12.45
CA GLN A 7 15.44 -20.43 13.90
C GLN A 7 14.43 -21.34 14.62
N GLN A 8 13.28 -21.59 14.01
CA GLN A 8 12.22 -22.45 14.54
C GLN A 8 12.41 -23.94 14.21
N GLY A 9 13.41 -24.29 13.39
CA GLY A 9 13.64 -25.66 12.96
C GLY A 9 12.57 -26.22 12.02
N ILE A 10 11.91 -25.37 11.24
CA ILE A 10 10.98 -25.79 10.18
C ILE A 10 11.79 -26.41 9.04
N GLU A 11 11.36 -27.58 8.53
CA GLU A 11 12.10 -28.33 7.49
C GLU A 11 12.13 -27.63 6.12
N VAL A 12 11.09 -26.85 5.80
CA VAL A 12 10.95 -26.13 4.54
C VAL A 12 11.29 -24.65 4.71
N HIS A 13 12.06 -24.12 3.75
CA HIS A 13 12.52 -22.73 3.75
C HIS A 13 12.06 -21.98 2.49
N GLU A 14 12.04 -22.64 1.33
CA GLU A 14 11.65 -21.98 0.07
C GLU A 14 10.21 -21.45 0.12
N HIS A 15 10.02 -20.20 -0.31
CA HIS A 15 8.74 -19.52 -0.17
C HIS A 15 7.60 -20.22 -0.92
N GLN A 16 7.88 -21.02 -1.95
CA GLN A 16 6.86 -21.83 -2.63
C GLN A 16 6.10 -22.79 -1.70
N PHE A 17 6.68 -23.17 -0.55
CA PHE A 17 6.06 -24.04 0.45
C PHE A 17 5.54 -23.29 1.69
N LEU A 18 5.75 -21.98 1.76
CA LEU A 18 5.37 -21.14 2.90
C LEU A 18 4.19 -20.24 2.57
N ASP A 19 3.33 -19.96 3.55
CA ASP A 19 2.22 -19.01 3.39
C ASP A 19 2.65 -17.56 3.74
N PHE A 20 3.79 -17.42 4.42
CA PHE A 20 4.32 -16.18 4.97
C PHE A 20 5.70 -15.85 4.38
N ALA A 21 6.12 -14.59 4.51
CA ALA A 21 7.50 -14.21 4.21
C ALA A 21 8.43 -14.63 5.34
N ASP A 22 9.41 -15.48 5.04
CA ASP A 22 10.40 -15.97 5.99
C ASP A 22 11.47 -14.90 6.29
N ILE A 23 11.08 -13.95 7.13
CA ILE A 23 11.89 -12.79 7.52
C ILE A 23 13.17 -13.18 8.27
N ARG A 24 14.22 -12.35 8.14
CA ARG A 24 15.43 -12.43 8.97
C ARG A 24 15.15 -11.88 10.35
N ILE A 25 15.33 -12.70 11.38
CA ILE A 25 15.04 -12.32 12.76
C ILE A 25 16.07 -11.32 13.27
N GLY A 26 15.59 -10.26 13.91
CA GLY A 26 16.39 -9.23 14.56
C GLY A 26 16.87 -8.11 13.64
N LYS A 27 16.32 -8.00 12.43
CA LYS A 27 16.63 -6.93 11.46
C LYS A 27 15.42 -6.62 10.59
N ASP A 28 15.30 -5.36 10.18
CA ASP A 28 14.25 -4.95 9.23
C ASP A 28 14.48 -5.55 7.83
N ASN A 29 13.39 -6.07 7.28
CA ASN A 29 13.34 -6.68 5.96
C ASN A 29 12.65 -5.68 5.03
N ARG A 30 13.31 -5.30 3.92
CA ARG A 30 12.82 -4.29 2.96
C ARG A 30 11.65 -4.79 2.12
N LEU A 31 10.54 -4.94 2.82
CA LEU A 31 9.22 -5.37 2.40
C LEU A 31 8.23 -4.50 3.16
N PHE A 32 7.08 -4.25 2.54
CA PHE A 32 6.05 -3.35 3.05
C PHE A 32 4.69 -4.01 2.84
N ILE A 33 3.79 -3.87 3.81
CA ILE A 33 2.38 -4.22 3.63
C ILE A 33 1.75 -3.17 2.73
N ASP A 34 1.14 -3.61 1.65
CA ASP A 34 0.47 -2.74 0.69
C ASP A 34 -1.04 -2.95 0.75
N PRO A 35 -1.84 -1.92 1.14
CA PRO A 35 -3.28 -2.07 1.28
C PRO A 35 -3.96 -2.46 -0.04
N TYR A 36 -3.43 -2.01 -1.18
CA TYR A 36 -4.03 -2.35 -2.47
C TYR A 36 -3.77 -3.81 -2.86
N ARG A 37 -2.60 -4.37 -2.48
CA ARG A 37 -2.34 -5.80 -2.67
C ARG A 37 -3.17 -6.67 -1.73
N VAL A 38 -3.41 -6.20 -0.50
CA VAL A 38 -4.37 -6.83 0.40
C VAL A 38 -5.75 -6.87 -0.25
N HIS A 39 -6.21 -5.77 -0.84
CA HIS A 39 -7.47 -5.70 -1.56
C HIS A 39 -7.54 -6.70 -2.72
N LEU A 40 -6.53 -6.73 -3.60
CA LEU A 40 -6.50 -7.65 -4.74
C LEU A 40 -6.47 -9.13 -4.30
N ALA A 41 -5.71 -9.45 -3.25
CA ALA A 41 -5.71 -10.80 -2.68
C ALA A 41 -7.09 -11.18 -2.11
N ALA A 42 -7.84 -10.22 -1.54
CA ALA A 42 -9.18 -10.45 -1.04
C ALA A 42 -10.17 -10.75 -2.17
N LEU A 43 -10.07 -10.02 -3.28
CA LEU A 43 -10.84 -10.27 -4.50
C LEU A 43 -10.54 -11.65 -5.11
N ASP A 44 -9.27 -12.09 -5.06
CA ASP A 44 -8.82 -13.42 -5.46
C ASP A 44 -9.24 -14.55 -4.49
N GLY A 45 -9.96 -14.21 -3.43
CA GLY A 45 -10.56 -15.18 -2.52
C GLY A 45 -9.72 -15.54 -1.30
N ASP A 46 -8.57 -14.88 -1.08
CA ASP A 46 -7.71 -15.15 0.08
C ASP A 46 -8.41 -14.79 1.39
N VAL A 47 -8.48 -15.74 2.31
CA VAL A 47 -9.28 -15.63 3.55
C VAL A 47 -8.67 -14.63 4.54
N TRP A 48 -7.35 -14.51 4.59
CA TRP A 48 -6.66 -13.56 5.46
C TRP A 48 -6.77 -12.16 4.86
N ALA A 49 -6.61 -12.05 3.55
CA ALA A 49 -6.81 -10.80 2.83
C ALA A 49 -8.23 -10.25 3.02
N LYS A 50 -9.28 -11.07 2.90
CA LYS A 50 -10.67 -10.65 3.13
C LYS A 50 -10.89 -10.05 4.51
N LYS A 51 -10.29 -10.64 5.55
CA LYS A 51 -10.37 -10.10 6.92
C LYS A 51 -9.64 -8.76 7.03
N ALA A 52 -8.42 -8.68 6.48
CA ALA A 52 -7.60 -7.47 6.53
C ALA A 52 -8.23 -6.32 5.71
N ASP A 53 -8.69 -6.61 4.49
CA ASP A 53 -9.39 -5.68 3.60
C ASP A 53 -10.63 -5.10 4.27
N ALA A 54 -11.45 -5.93 4.94
CA ALA A 54 -12.62 -5.44 5.68
C ALA A 54 -12.25 -4.44 6.80
N LEU A 55 -11.12 -4.64 7.50
CA LEU A 55 -10.62 -3.68 8.49
C LEU A 55 -10.14 -2.38 7.82
N ILE A 56 -9.39 -2.51 6.73
CA ILE A 56 -8.86 -1.38 5.94
C ILE A 56 -10.02 -0.53 5.39
N SER A 57 -10.99 -1.15 4.71
CA SER A 57 -12.14 -0.43 4.13
C SER A 57 -12.99 0.21 5.22
N SER A 58 -13.24 -0.47 6.34
CA SER A 58 -13.99 0.10 7.46
C SER A 58 -13.29 1.33 8.02
N PHE A 59 -11.97 1.25 8.26
CA PHE A 59 -11.18 2.37 8.72
C PHE A 59 -11.19 3.54 7.72
N PHE A 60 -10.97 3.24 6.44
CA PHE A 60 -10.94 4.25 5.39
C PHE A 60 -12.28 4.96 5.24
N HIS A 61 -13.42 4.27 5.32
CA HIS A 61 -14.73 4.90 5.29
C HIS A 61 -14.94 5.88 6.45
N THR A 62 -14.46 5.54 7.66
CA THR A 62 -14.51 6.47 8.80
C THR A 62 -13.59 7.68 8.59
N LEU A 63 -12.39 7.47 8.06
CA LEU A 63 -11.47 8.55 7.69
C LEU A 63 -12.09 9.48 6.62
N LEU A 64 -12.65 8.89 5.56
CA LEU A 64 -13.31 9.61 4.47
C LEU A 64 -14.47 10.46 5.00
N ALA A 65 -15.33 9.89 5.86
CA ALA A 65 -16.44 10.62 6.46
C ALA A 65 -15.97 11.83 7.28
N ALA A 66 -14.93 11.67 8.10
CA ALA A 66 -14.34 12.75 8.87
C ALA A 66 -13.67 13.81 7.97
N ALA A 67 -12.96 13.37 6.92
CA ALA A 67 -12.31 14.24 5.95
C ALA A 67 -13.31 15.07 5.13
N SER A 68 -14.41 14.48 4.67
CA SER A 68 -15.48 15.17 3.96
C SER A 68 -16.17 16.24 4.83
N GLN A 69 -16.22 16.04 6.15
CA GLN A 69 -16.77 17.00 7.11
C GLN A 69 -15.73 18.01 7.62
N LYS A 70 -14.47 17.90 7.20
CA LYS A 70 -13.33 18.66 7.73
C LYS A 70 -13.22 18.54 9.27
N ASP A 71 -13.60 17.38 9.82
CA ASP A 71 -13.50 17.08 11.25
C ASP A 71 -12.07 16.65 11.62
N PHE A 72 -11.20 17.65 11.77
CA PHE A 72 -9.80 17.44 12.13
C PHE A 72 -9.62 16.77 13.51
N SER A 73 -10.60 16.90 14.41
CA SER A 73 -10.55 16.25 15.72
C SER A 73 -10.74 14.73 15.57
N ALA A 74 -11.76 14.32 14.82
CA ALA A 74 -11.98 12.90 14.51
C ALA A 74 -10.80 12.29 13.75
N ILE A 75 -10.27 13.00 12.74
CA ILE A 75 -9.07 12.54 11.99
C ILE A 75 -7.88 12.36 12.92
N ARG A 76 -7.64 13.30 13.82
CA ARG A 76 -6.56 13.20 14.80
C ARG A 76 -6.73 11.99 15.70
N ASN A 77 -7.95 11.69 16.16
CA ASN A 77 -8.23 10.49 16.96
C ASN A 77 -8.05 9.18 16.18
N LEU A 78 -8.28 9.17 14.87
CA LEU A 78 -8.06 7.99 14.03
C LEU A 78 -6.57 7.66 13.85
N ILE A 79 -5.68 8.66 13.91
CA ILE A 79 -4.25 8.55 13.58
C ILE A 79 -3.36 8.52 14.84
N LEU A 80 -3.78 9.18 15.92
CA LEU A 80 -2.99 9.32 17.14
C LEU A 80 -2.71 7.94 17.78
N ASN A 81 -1.44 7.59 17.92
CA ASN A 81 -0.95 6.31 18.48
C ASN A 81 -1.34 5.05 17.70
N THR A 82 -1.87 5.19 16.48
CA THR A 82 -2.41 4.09 15.66
C THR A 82 -1.78 4.05 14.26
N CYS A 83 -0.69 4.78 14.07
CA CYS A 83 0.14 4.77 12.87
C CYS A 83 1.64 4.70 13.19
N GLY A 84 2.00 4.29 14.41
CA GLY A 84 3.40 4.09 14.82
C GLY A 84 3.94 2.73 14.39
N GLU A 85 5.25 2.55 14.34
CA GLU A 85 5.88 1.32 13.87
C GLU A 85 5.48 0.09 14.73
N ILE A 86 5.11 -1.01 14.06
CA ILE A 86 4.93 -2.32 14.69
C ILE A 86 6.16 -3.19 14.35
N ASN A 87 7.17 -3.06 15.19
CA ASN A 87 8.45 -3.77 15.08
C ASN A 87 8.30 -5.30 15.12
N ASP A 88 7.16 -5.81 15.59
CA ASP A 88 6.86 -7.24 15.62
C ASP A 88 6.86 -7.86 14.21
N THR A 89 6.60 -7.08 13.16
CA THR A 89 6.64 -7.57 11.77
C THR A 89 8.06 -7.60 11.18
N GLN A 90 8.98 -6.82 11.73
CA GLN A 90 10.35 -6.63 11.22
C GLN A 90 10.39 -6.30 9.73
N LEU A 91 9.42 -5.52 9.28
CA LEU A 91 9.30 -4.95 7.94
C LEU A 91 9.76 -3.51 7.98
N GLY A 92 10.41 -3.04 6.91
CA GLY A 92 10.87 -1.66 6.83
C GLY A 92 12.22 -1.51 6.14
N PHE A 93 12.77 -0.30 6.16
CA PHE A 93 14.06 -0.05 5.54
C PHE A 93 15.23 -0.60 6.37
N SER A 94 15.96 -1.58 5.83
CA SER A 94 17.18 -2.06 6.47
C SER A 94 18.30 -1.01 6.43
N SER A 95 18.85 -0.65 7.59
CA SER A 95 19.99 0.26 7.84
C SER A 95 19.74 1.76 7.65
N GLY A 96 19.33 2.39 8.76
CA GLY A 96 19.32 3.82 9.05
C GLY A 96 18.86 3.97 10.50
N LYS A 97 19.28 5.03 11.23
CA LYS A 97 18.80 5.24 12.61
C LYS A 97 17.27 5.15 12.65
N PRO A 98 16.66 4.44 13.62
CA PRO A 98 15.21 4.47 13.80
C PRO A 98 14.80 5.91 14.09
N CYS A 99 14.17 6.56 13.11
CA CYS A 99 13.46 7.80 13.33
C CYS A 99 12.09 7.40 13.87
N GLY A 100 12.03 7.27 15.20
CA GLY A 100 11.01 6.51 15.92
C GLY A 100 9.54 6.83 15.65
N ASN A 101 8.70 6.02 16.30
CA ASN A 101 7.23 5.97 16.40
C ASN A 101 6.39 7.26 16.27
N GLY A 102 6.99 8.45 16.29
CA GLY A 102 6.34 9.73 16.04
C GLY A 102 6.47 10.27 14.60
N ALA A 103 7.33 9.69 13.74
CA ALA A 103 7.53 10.20 12.39
C ALA A 103 6.27 10.04 11.52
N SER A 104 5.67 8.84 11.51
CA SER A 104 4.50 8.55 10.67
C SER A 104 3.27 9.40 11.06
N CYS A 105 2.91 9.54 12.35
CA CYS A 105 1.80 10.42 12.75
C CYS A 105 2.03 11.89 12.35
N ASN A 106 3.25 12.39 12.58
CA ASN A 106 3.62 13.77 12.28
C ASN A 106 3.71 14.05 10.77
N LEU A 107 3.77 13.01 9.93
CA LEU A 107 3.73 13.12 8.47
C LEU A 107 2.32 12.88 7.91
N ILE A 108 1.64 11.82 8.38
CA ILE A 108 0.31 11.40 7.92
C ILE A 108 -0.72 12.48 8.20
N PHE A 109 -0.79 13.01 9.43
CA PHE A 109 -1.84 14.00 9.75
C PHE A 109 -1.74 15.28 8.90
N PRO A 110 -0.56 15.93 8.76
CA PRO A 110 -0.43 17.06 7.84
C PRO A 110 -0.67 16.71 6.38
N ALA A 111 -0.30 15.51 5.93
CA ALA A 111 -0.59 15.05 4.58
C ALA A 111 -2.10 14.94 4.32
N ILE A 112 -2.85 14.31 5.23
CA ILE A 112 -4.31 14.23 5.17
C ILE A 112 -4.93 15.64 5.20
N GLN A 113 -4.44 16.51 6.09
CA GLN A 113 -4.92 17.90 6.17
C GLN A 113 -4.70 18.65 4.84
N GLN A 114 -3.51 18.53 4.24
CA GLN A 114 -3.22 19.11 2.93
C GLN A 114 -4.16 18.57 1.84
N MET A 115 -4.46 17.27 1.84
CA MET A 115 -5.40 16.65 0.90
C MET A 115 -6.83 17.18 1.09
N ILE A 116 -7.26 17.45 2.33
CA ILE A 116 -8.55 18.07 2.66
C ILE A 116 -8.60 19.52 2.21
N ASP A 117 -7.53 20.30 2.46
CA ASP A 117 -7.43 21.69 2.03
C ASP A 117 -7.40 21.83 0.50
N GLN A 118 -6.96 20.76 -0.19
CA GLN A 118 -7.02 20.62 -1.64
C GLN A 118 -8.36 20.03 -2.13
N ASP A 119 -9.34 19.84 -1.25
CA ASP A 119 -10.66 19.27 -1.51
C ASP A 119 -10.63 17.90 -2.23
N LEU A 120 -9.54 17.13 -2.11
CA LEU A 120 -9.39 15.85 -2.83
C LEU A 120 -10.43 14.82 -2.37
N PHE A 121 -10.72 14.78 -1.07
CA PHE A 121 -11.76 13.92 -0.51
C PHE A 121 -13.17 14.37 -0.94
N ALA A 122 -13.45 15.67 -0.86
CA ALA A 122 -14.76 16.23 -1.20
C ALA A 122 -15.10 16.08 -2.70
N GLN A 123 -14.09 16.06 -3.56
CA GLN A 123 -14.23 15.86 -5.00
C GLN A 123 -14.21 14.38 -5.41
N GLY A 124 -14.12 13.45 -4.46
CA GLY A 124 -14.09 12.00 -4.74
C GLY A 124 -12.84 11.54 -5.48
N LEU A 125 -11.70 12.24 -5.31
CA LEU A 125 -10.42 11.88 -5.92
C LEU A 125 -9.61 10.88 -5.08
N VAL A 126 -10.00 10.68 -3.82
CA VAL A 126 -9.44 9.68 -2.91
C VAL A 126 -10.56 8.68 -2.61
N ILE A 127 -10.49 7.50 -3.19
CA ILE A 127 -11.54 6.48 -3.09
C ILE A 127 -11.09 5.21 -2.36
N ASP A 128 -9.78 5.06 -2.14
CA ASP A 128 -9.17 4.01 -1.33
C ASP A 128 -8.01 4.57 -0.48
N ILE A 129 -7.65 3.89 0.62
CA ILE A 129 -6.50 4.28 1.44
C ILE A 129 -5.18 4.23 0.64
N ALA A 130 -5.08 3.36 -0.35
CA ALA A 130 -3.92 3.24 -1.23
C ALA A 130 -3.72 4.49 -2.10
N ASP A 131 -4.77 5.27 -2.36
CA ASP A 131 -4.68 6.53 -3.12
C ASP A 131 -3.87 7.59 -2.38
N ILE A 132 -3.67 7.45 -1.06
CA ILE A 132 -2.80 8.35 -0.30
C ILE A 132 -1.39 8.36 -0.89
N ALA A 133 -0.90 7.23 -1.41
CA ALA A 133 0.40 7.14 -2.07
C ALA A 133 0.47 7.90 -3.42
N ILE A 134 -0.68 8.21 -4.01
CA ILE A 134 -0.80 9.04 -5.23
C ILE A 134 -0.80 10.52 -4.83
N TRP A 135 -1.57 10.89 -3.81
CA TRP A 135 -1.86 12.28 -3.49
C TRP A 135 -0.92 12.92 -2.46
N ALA A 136 -0.23 12.11 -1.67
CA ALA A 136 0.69 12.55 -0.64
C ALA A 136 2.08 11.93 -0.85
N PRO A 137 2.92 12.47 -1.75
CA PRO A 137 4.24 11.90 -2.06
C PRO A 137 5.22 11.90 -0.88
N GLY A 138 4.94 12.66 0.19
CA GLY A 138 5.66 12.59 1.45
C GLY A 138 5.35 11.34 2.28
N ILE A 139 4.28 10.61 1.95
CA ILE A 139 3.90 9.34 2.57
C ILE A 139 4.47 8.21 1.72
N GLY A 140 5.70 7.81 2.05
CA GLY A 140 6.37 6.67 1.43
C GLY A 140 5.80 5.31 1.83
N PRO A 141 6.35 4.22 1.23
CA PRO A 141 5.92 2.85 1.51
C PRO A 141 5.94 2.46 2.99
N ASP A 142 6.94 2.94 3.73
CA ASP A 142 7.13 2.70 5.16
C ASP A 142 5.96 3.26 5.99
N HIS A 143 5.65 4.55 5.80
CA HIS A 143 4.56 5.21 6.53
C HIS A 143 3.19 4.59 6.26
N LEU A 144 2.88 4.27 5.00
CA LEU A 144 1.60 3.63 4.67
C LEU A 144 1.56 2.19 5.18
N SER A 145 2.65 1.45 5.05
CA SER A 145 2.78 0.09 5.57
C SER A 145 2.60 0.04 7.08
N ASP A 146 3.24 0.94 7.83
CA ASP A 146 3.07 1.05 9.28
C ASP A 146 1.62 1.29 9.67
N TRP A 147 0.98 2.25 9.01
CA TRP A 147 -0.40 2.60 9.29
C TRP A 147 -1.34 1.43 9.00
N VAL A 148 -1.17 0.77 7.85
CA VAL A 148 -1.94 -0.43 7.49
C VAL A 148 -1.65 -1.57 8.46
N THR A 149 -0.40 -1.76 8.89
CA THR A 149 -0.02 -2.78 9.88
C THR A 149 -0.76 -2.57 11.20
N ASN A 150 -0.92 -1.32 11.66
CA ASN A 150 -1.73 -1.02 12.85
C ASN A 150 -3.22 -1.30 12.65
N ILE A 151 -3.74 -1.14 11.43
CA ILE A 151 -5.14 -1.46 11.15
C ILE A 151 -5.34 -2.99 11.16
N VAL A 152 -4.40 -3.74 10.56
CA VAL A 152 -4.58 -5.18 10.31
C VAL A 152 -3.87 -6.11 11.29
N TRP A 153 -3.17 -5.60 12.31
CA TRP A 153 -2.43 -6.44 13.27
C TRP A 153 -3.27 -7.55 13.92
N PRO A 154 -4.60 -7.40 14.19
CA PRO A 154 -5.39 -8.51 14.73
C PRO A 154 -5.45 -9.69 13.75
N VAL A 155 -5.51 -9.41 12.43
CA VAL A 155 -5.49 -10.43 11.38
C VAL A 155 -4.11 -11.07 11.27
N LEU A 156 -3.03 -10.28 11.37
CA LEU A 156 -1.66 -10.81 11.39
C LEU A 156 -1.40 -11.68 12.62
N HIS A 157 -2.00 -11.33 13.76
CA HIS A 157 -1.93 -12.12 14.99
C HIS A 157 -2.62 -13.48 14.83
N GLU A 158 -3.87 -13.49 14.34
CA GLU A 158 -4.59 -14.73 14.04
C GLU A 158 -3.85 -15.58 12.99
N PHE A 159 -3.30 -14.94 11.96
CA PHE A 159 -2.51 -15.61 10.94
C PHE A 159 -1.25 -16.24 11.56
N THR A 160 -0.50 -15.49 12.38
CA THR A 160 0.69 -15.99 13.09
C THR A 160 0.33 -17.19 13.96
N GLN A 161 -0.76 -17.11 14.72
CA GLN A 161 -1.28 -18.24 15.50
C GLN A 161 -1.52 -19.47 14.62
N SER A 162 -2.16 -19.29 13.47
CA SER A 162 -2.44 -20.39 12.54
C SER A 162 -1.16 -21.05 12.01
N GLN A 163 -0.09 -20.27 11.75
CA GLN A 163 1.18 -20.79 11.29
C GLN A 163 1.93 -21.54 12.41
N PHE A 164 1.91 -21.02 13.64
CA PHE A 164 2.46 -21.75 14.79
C PHE A 164 1.78 -23.12 14.97
N LEU A 165 0.44 -23.17 14.85
CA LEU A 165 -0.29 -24.43 14.89
C LEU A 165 0.04 -25.35 13.71
N LYS A 166 0.11 -24.80 12.49
CA LYS A 166 0.43 -25.55 11.25
C LYS A 166 1.77 -26.28 11.35
N TYR A 167 2.79 -25.63 11.92
CA TYR A 167 4.14 -26.18 12.02
C TYR A 167 4.46 -26.79 13.39
N GLY A 168 3.48 -26.91 14.29
CA GLY A 168 3.68 -27.50 15.62
C GLY A 168 4.66 -26.71 16.50
N LEU A 169 4.76 -25.39 16.30
CA LEU A 169 5.68 -24.54 17.02
C LEU A 169 5.17 -24.25 18.44
N SER A 170 6.08 -24.30 19.40
CA SER A 170 5.77 -23.91 20.77
C SER A 170 5.80 -22.39 20.91
N ARG A 171 4.89 -21.86 21.72
CA ARG A 171 4.92 -20.46 22.14
C ARG A 171 5.93 -20.31 23.26
N GLU A 172 6.76 -19.28 23.21
CA GLU A 172 7.51 -18.87 24.38
C GLU A 172 6.53 -18.33 25.44
N PRO A 173 6.74 -18.59 26.74
CA PRO A 173 5.94 -17.99 27.79
C PRO A 173 6.06 -16.46 27.72
N ALA A 174 4.97 -15.79 27.36
CA ALA A 174 4.92 -14.33 27.31
C ALA A 174 3.70 -13.82 28.07
N GLN A 175 3.85 -12.68 28.74
CA GLN A 175 2.71 -12.04 29.37
C GLN A 175 1.78 -11.45 28.30
N PRO A 176 0.45 -11.45 28.55
CA PRO A 176 -0.50 -10.77 27.69
C PRO A 176 -0.08 -9.31 27.46
N ALA A 177 -0.04 -8.91 26.21
CA ALA A 177 0.22 -7.53 25.81
C ALA A 177 -1.09 -6.82 25.47
N MET A 178 -1.10 -5.49 25.58
CA MET A 178 -2.23 -4.64 25.19
C MET A 178 -1.86 -3.85 23.94
N ARG A 179 -2.79 -3.75 22.97
CA ARG A 179 -2.66 -2.89 21.80
C ARG A 179 -4.05 -2.41 21.35
N LEU A 180 -4.12 -1.21 20.77
CA LEU A 180 -5.36 -0.72 20.15
C LEU A 180 -5.66 -1.52 18.89
N ALA A 181 -6.88 -2.07 18.79
CA ALA A 181 -7.37 -2.74 17.60
C ALA A 181 -8.52 -1.92 17.00
N TRP A 182 -8.54 -1.79 15.67
CA TRP A 182 -9.67 -1.20 14.98
C TRP A 182 -10.89 -2.13 15.08
N ARG A 183 -12.04 -1.58 15.45
CA ARG A 183 -13.29 -2.32 15.59
C ARG A 183 -14.32 -1.80 14.60
N PRO A 184 -14.59 -2.54 13.51
CA PRO A 184 -15.58 -2.12 12.51
C PRO A 184 -16.99 -1.90 13.09
N SER A 185 -17.37 -2.65 14.13
CA SER A 185 -18.68 -2.54 14.77
C SER A 185 -18.91 -1.21 15.48
N SER A 186 -17.85 -0.61 16.04
CA SER A 186 -17.91 0.66 16.77
C SER A 186 -17.25 1.80 16.00
N THR A 187 -16.65 1.52 14.84
CA THR A 187 -15.83 2.46 14.05
C THR A 187 -14.81 3.20 14.91
N SER A 188 -14.17 2.47 15.83
CA SER A 188 -13.28 3.06 16.83
C SER A 188 -12.11 2.14 17.19
N TRP A 189 -11.10 2.72 17.84
CA TRP A 189 -9.95 2.00 18.37
C TRP A 189 -10.25 1.50 19.79
N GLU A 190 -10.10 0.19 20.02
CA GLU A 190 -10.37 -0.43 21.32
C GLU A 190 -9.14 -1.17 21.86
N ASN A 191 -8.87 -1.00 23.16
CA ASN A 191 -7.81 -1.70 23.86
C ASN A 191 -8.08 -3.21 23.85
N THR A 192 -7.20 -3.97 23.20
CA THR A 192 -7.34 -5.41 23.02
C THR A 192 -6.13 -6.14 23.61
N ALA A 193 -6.40 -7.09 24.49
CA ALA A 193 -5.39 -8.00 25.00
C ALA A 193 -5.08 -9.07 23.96
N TYR A 194 -3.81 -9.43 23.83
CA TYR A 194 -3.37 -10.50 22.94
C TYR A 194 -2.13 -11.20 23.49
N GLU A 195 -1.96 -12.45 23.07
CA GLU A 195 -0.77 -13.24 23.37
C GLU A 195 0.30 -12.97 22.32
N SER A 196 1.53 -12.69 22.72
CA SER A 196 2.62 -12.49 21.78
C SER A 196 3.29 -13.81 21.37
N TYR A 197 3.70 -13.89 20.11
CA TYR A 197 4.60 -14.93 19.61
C TYR A 197 6.02 -14.38 19.56
N SER A 198 7.00 -15.25 19.81
CA SER A 198 8.41 -14.86 19.83
C SER A 198 9.28 -15.86 19.08
N CYS A 199 10.41 -15.37 18.57
CA CYS A 199 11.46 -16.14 17.91
C CYS A 199 12.81 -15.49 18.23
N ASP A 200 13.74 -16.24 18.82
CA ASP A 200 15.07 -15.74 19.24
C ASP A 200 14.98 -14.51 20.19
N GLY A 201 14.00 -14.49 21.09
CA GLY A 201 13.78 -13.35 22.00
C GLY A 201 13.16 -12.10 21.36
N HIS A 202 12.82 -12.14 20.05
CA HIS A 202 12.09 -11.08 19.37
C HIS A 202 10.61 -11.43 19.25
N ARG A 203 9.73 -10.47 19.50
CA ARG A 203 8.30 -10.62 19.20
C ARG A 203 8.08 -10.68 17.68
N ILE A 204 7.15 -11.51 17.24
CA ILE A 204 6.89 -11.77 15.82
C ILE A 204 5.39 -11.69 15.48
N LEU A 205 5.11 -10.98 14.39
CA LEU A 205 3.90 -11.08 13.59
C LEU A 205 4.29 -11.51 12.18
N LEU A 206 3.98 -12.76 11.83
CA LEU A 206 4.16 -13.27 10.48
C LEU A 206 3.17 -12.58 9.54
N CYS A 207 3.61 -12.31 8.32
CA CYS A 207 2.81 -11.61 7.32
C CYS A 207 2.59 -12.53 6.10
N PRO A 208 1.34 -12.68 5.61
CA PRO A 208 1.07 -13.41 4.38
C PRO A 208 1.88 -12.84 3.21
N LYS A 209 2.49 -13.69 2.39
CA LYS A 209 3.35 -13.26 1.26
C LYS A 209 2.62 -12.28 0.32
N LYS A 210 1.33 -12.53 0.08
CA LYS A 210 0.48 -11.73 -0.83
C LYS A 210 0.28 -10.29 -0.37
N PHE A 211 0.51 -9.98 0.91
CA PHE A 211 0.37 -8.62 1.43
C PHE A 211 1.60 -7.77 1.11
N LEU A 212 2.72 -8.42 0.78
CA LEU A 212 4.05 -7.82 0.85
C LEU A 212 4.60 -7.48 -0.52
N HIS A 213 5.34 -6.36 -0.57
CA HIS A 213 6.16 -6.01 -1.73
C HIS A 213 7.29 -5.04 -1.35
N GLN A 214 8.30 -4.86 -2.19
CA GLN A 214 9.40 -3.90 -1.95
C GLN A 214 9.01 -2.43 -2.23
N LYS A 215 7.83 -2.21 -2.81
CA LYS A 215 7.25 -0.91 -3.18
C LYS A 215 5.73 -1.01 -3.21
N LEU A 216 5.05 0.09 -2.93
CA LEU A 216 3.60 0.20 -3.10
C LEU A 216 3.20 0.00 -4.57
N LEU A 217 1.99 -0.49 -4.80
CA LEU A 217 1.42 -0.76 -6.11
C LEU A 217 0.97 0.55 -6.77
N LEU A 218 0.38 1.44 -5.98
CA LEU A 218 -0.06 2.76 -6.44
C LEU A 218 1.01 3.80 -6.11
N SER A 219 1.23 4.72 -7.05
CA SER A 219 2.14 5.86 -6.90
C SER A 219 1.70 7.02 -7.78
N ALA A 220 2.09 8.24 -7.40
CA ALA A 220 1.83 9.44 -8.21
C ALA A 220 2.39 9.32 -9.64
N GLU A 221 3.57 8.71 -9.79
CA GLU A 221 4.25 8.57 -11.07
C GLU A 221 3.59 7.51 -11.97
N ASP A 222 3.14 6.39 -11.39
CA ASP A 222 2.38 5.39 -12.11
C ASP A 222 1.01 5.94 -12.54
N PHE A 223 0.31 6.66 -11.65
CA PHE A 223 -0.97 7.29 -11.98
C PHE A 223 -0.82 8.37 -13.07
N LEU A 224 0.20 9.24 -12.98
CA LEU A 224 0.55 10.19 -14.04
C LEU A 224 0.75 9.47 -15.37
N THR A 225 1.57 8.42 -15.38
CA THR A 225 1.94 7.72 -16.61
C THR A 225 0.77 6.96 -17.21
N ARG A 226 0.06 6.18 -16.40
CA ARG A 226 -0.94 5.20 -16.86
C ARG A 226 -2.30 5.83 -17.11
N GLN A 227 -2.66 6.87 -16.36
CA GLN A 227 -3.97 7.49 -16.43
C GLN A 227 -3.91 8.88 -17.03
N VAL A 228 -3.27 9.84 -16.35
CA VAL A 228 -3.32 11.25 -16.74
C VAL A 228 -2.72 11.46 -18.14
N LEU A 229 -1.52 10.95 -18.41
CA LEU A 229 -0.91 11.09 -19.73
C LEU A 229 -1.67 10.34 -20.81
N THR A 230 -2.26 9.18 -20.51
CA THR A 230 -3.10 8.44 -21.47
C THR A 230 -4.37 9.22 -21.81
N TYR A 231 -4.99 9.87 -20.83
CA TYR A 231 -6.10 10.79 -21.05
C TYR A 231 -5.70 11.97 -21.94
N ARG A 232 -4.57 12.63 -21.62
CA ARG A 232 -4.04 13.75 -22.41
C ARG A 232 -3.68 13.37 -23.84
N GLN A 233 -3.12 12.18 -24.06
CA GLN A 233 -2.87 11.65 -25.39
C GLN A 233 -4.14 11.61 -26.25
N LYS A 234 -5.25 11.14 -25.66
CA LYS A 234 -6.55 11.09 -26.32
C LYS A 234 -7.11 12.49 -26.59
N GLU A 235 -7.07 13.39 -25.62
CA GLU A 235 -7.54 14.77 -25.82
C GLU A 235 -6.80 15.48 -26.95
N HIS A 236 -5.49 15.34 -27.03
CA HIS A 236 -4.72 15.92 -28.13
C HIS A 236 -5.08 15.33 -29.48
N LEU A 237 -5.30 14.01 -29.54
CA LEU A 237 -5.71 13.33 -30.78
C LEU A 237 -7.09 13.80 -31.23
N ASP A 238 -8.05 13.89 -30.30
CA ASP A 238 -9.42 14.34 -30.56
C ASP A 238 -9.44 15.80 -31.06
N GLN A 239 -8.61 16.66 -30.47
CA GLN A 239 -8.45 18.07 -30.86
C GLN A 239 -7.48 18.28 -32.03
N LYS A 240 -6.78 17.23 -32.49
CA LYS A 240 -5.75 17.26 -33.54
C LYS A 240 -4.70 18.36 -33.33
N THR A 241 -4.19 18.48 -32.11
CA THR A 241 -3.22 19.54 -31.77
C THR A 241 -1.89 19.39 -32.52
N ASN A 242 -1.05 20.42 -32.45
CA ASN A 242 0.30 20.42 -33.01
C ASN A 242 1.26 19.40 -32.33
N LEU A 243 0.89 18.84 -31.18
CA LEU A 243 1.65 17.78 -30.52
C LEU A 243 1.37 16.39 -31.12
N CYS A 244 0.30 16.24 -31.91
CA CYS A 244 0.01 14.98 -32.60
C CYS A 244 1.11 14.61 -33.60
N ARG A 245 1.28 13.30 -33.81
CA ARG A 245 2.24 12.76 -34.78
C ARG A 245 1.55 12.50 -36.11
N TYR A 246 2.05 13.13 -37.17
CA TYR A 246 1.56 12.94 -38.52
C TYR A 246 2.44 11.91 -39.23
N VAL A 247 1.84 10.79 -39.64
CA VAL A 247 2.54 9.68 -40.29
C VAL A 247 2.04 9.55 -41.72
N SER A 248 2.91 9.84 -42.69
CA SER A 248 2.63 9.59 -44.11
C SER A 248 2.75 8.10 -44.42
N LYS A 249 1.74 7.54 -45.08
CA LYS A 249 1.73 6.16 -45.58
C LYS A 249 2.32 6.10 -47.00
N ALA A 250 2.63 4.88 -47.45
CA ALA A 250 3.18 4.62 -48.78
C ALA A 250 2.25 5.05 -49.92
N ASP A 251 0.93 5.10 -49.67
CA ASP A 251 -0.09 5.59 -50.61
C ASP A 251 -0.26 7.12 -50.61
N GLY A 252 0.56 7.85 -49.84
CA GLY A 252 0.49 9.31 -49.71
C GLY A 252 -0.53 9.81 -48.70
N SER A 253 -1.37 8.95 -48.12
CA SER A 253 -2.33 9.34 -47.09
C SER A 253 -1.65 9.64 -45.75
N ILE A 254 -2.18 10.60 -44.99
CA ILE A 254 -1.63 10.98 -43.67
C ILE A 254 -2.52 10.38 -42.58
N THR A 255 -1.90 9.68 -41.63
CA THR A 255 -2.55 9.20 -40.40
C THR A 255 -2.09 10.03 -39.22
N ILE A 256 -3.04 10.57 -38.45
CA ILE A 256 -2.75 11.30 -37.22
C ILE A 256 -2.72 10.28 -36.07
N LYS A 257 -1.64 10.31 -35.29
CA LYS A 257 -1.49 9.52 -34.07
C LYS A 257 -1.35 10.43 -32.88
N GLU A 258 -1.79 9.94 -31.72
CA GLU A 258 -1.58 10.61 -30.45
C GLU A 258 -0.09 10.98 -30.21
N PRO A 259 0.17 12.09 -29.48
CA PRO A 259 1.50 12.41 -28.99
C PRO A 259 2.07 11.25 -28.17
N SER A 260 3.40 11.13 -28.11
CA SER A 260 4.00 10.17 -27.18
C SER A 260 3.92 10.69 -25.74
N LYS A 261 3.85 9.80 -24.74
CA LYS A 261 3.96 10.19 -23.32
C LYS A 261 5.25 10.98 -23.03
N LYS A 262 6.35 10.68 -23.74
CA LYS A 262 7.61 11.43 -23.66
C LYS A 262 7.44 12.87 -24.14
N THR A 263 6.73 13.07 -25.25
CA THR A 263 6.39 14.40 -25.79
C THR A 263 5.54 15.18 -24.77
N LEU A 264 4.48 14.56 -24.24
CA LEU A 264 3.63 15.22 -23.24
C LEU A 264 4.41 15.58 -21.98
N ARG A 265 5.30 14.70 -21.50
CA ARG A 265 6.17 15.05 -20.37
C ARG A 265 7.05 16.25 -20.69
N GLN A 266 7.69 16.27 -21.86
CA GLN A 266 8.57 17.36 -22.24
C GLN A 266 7.86 18.72 -22.33
N TYR A 267 6.65 18.76 -22.89
CA TYR A 267 5.96 20.01 -23.22
C TYR A 267 4.93 20.44 -22.17
N GLU A 268 4.32 19.49 -21.46
CA GLU A 268 3.26 19.79 -20.48
C GLU A 268 3.70 19.59 -19.05
N VAL A 269 4.55 18.61 -18.73
CA VAL A 269 4.84 18.25 -17.32
C VAL A 269 6.16 18.85 -16.83
N ASN A 270 7.20 18.81 -17.66
CA ASN A 270 8.53 19.29 -17.31
C ASN A 270 8.50 20.80 -17.07
N GLY A 271 9.09 21.24 -15.95
CA GLY A 271 9.14 22.65 -15.57
C GLY A 271 8.03 23.07 -14.59
N GLN A 272 7.15 22.16 -14.20
CA GLN A 272 6.20 22.36 -13.11
C GLN A 272 6.18 21.19 -12.13
N ASN A 273 5.45 21.34 -11.03
CA ASN A 273 5.25 20.27 -10.06
C ASN A 273 4.36 19.18 -10.68
N HIS A 274 4.88 17.95 -10.76
CA HIS A 274 4.17 16.83 -11.40
C HIS A 274 2.84 16.52 -10.70
N LEU A 275 2.79 16.64 -9.38
CA LEU A 275 1.57 16.36 -8.62
C LEU A 275 0.51 17.45 -8.83
N ASP A 276 0.91 18.71 -9.00
CA ASP A 276 -0.02 19.77 -9.39
C ASP A 276 -0.64 19.50 -10.76
N TYR A 277 0.16 19.04 -11.73
CA TYR A 277 -0.33 18.64 -13.04
C TYR A 277 -1.31 17.45 -12.96
N VAL A 278 -0.96 16.42 -12.18
CA VAL A 278 -1.85 15.27 -11.92
C VAL A 278 -3.17 15.73 -11.29
N ARG A 279 -3.10 16.55 -10.24
CA ARG A 279 -4.29 17.10 -9.57
C ARG A 279 -5.15 17.89 -10.54
N PHE A 280 -4.56 18.80 -11.31
CA PHE A 280 -5.29 19.65 -12.25
C PHE A 280 -6.15 18.82 -13.21
N HIS A 281 -5.54 17.87 -13.92
CA HIS A 281 -6.29 17.06 -14.89
C HIS A 281 -7.23 16.03 -14.25
N THR A 282 -6.93 15.55 -13.05
CA THR A 282 -7.86 14.67 -12.33
C THR A 282 -9.08 15.44 -11.83
N ARG A 283 -8.94 16.73 -11.50
CA ARG A 283 -10.10 17.59 -11.20
C ARG A 283 -10.97 17.84 -12.41
N GLU A 284 -10.37 18.02 -13.59
CA GLU A 284 -11.11 18.16 -14.86
C GLU A 284 -11.84 16.87 -15.24
N ASN A 285 -11.31 15.71 -14.86
CA ASN A 285 -11.91 14.40 -15.13
C ASN A 285 -11.78 13.48 -13.89
N PRO A 286 -12.65 13.61 -12.88
CA PRO A 286 -12.59 12.82 -11.65
C PRO A 286 -12.67 11.31 -11.88
N ASP A 287 -13.30 10.87 -12.97
CA ASP A 287 -13.38 9.44 -13.32
C ASP A 287 -12.01 8.81 -13.61
N LEU A 288 -10.93 9.58 -13.79
CA LEU A 288 -9.58 9.03 -13.97
C LEU A 288 -9.14 8.16 -12.79
N ILE A 289 -9.48 8.53 -11.54
CA ILE A 289 -9.14 7.67 -10.40
C ILE A 289 -9.92 6.36 -10.46
N ARG A 290 -11.24 6.40 -10.74
CA ARG A 290 -12.05 5.18 -10.84
C ARG A 290 -11.55 4.25 -11.96
N ARG A 291 -11.28 4.81 -13.15
CA ARG A 291 -10.72 4.06 -14.28
C ARG A 291 -9.33 3.48 -13.97
N TYR A 292 -8.58 4.11 -13.06
CA TYR A 292 -7.31 3.55 -12.59
C TYR A 292 -7.53 2.24 -11.85
N HIS A 293 -8.48 2.24 -10.91
CA HIS A 293 -8.82 1.06 -10.11
C HIS A 293 -9.52 -0.04 -10.92
N GLU A 294 -10.09 0.29 -12.09
CA GLU A 294 -10.74 -0.65 -13.02
C GLU A 294 -9.78 -1.22 -14.09
N GLN A 295 -8.48 -0.89 -14.02
CA GLN A 295 -7.53 -1.40 -15.02
C GLN A 295 -7.43 -2.94 -14.97
N PRO A 296 -7.23 -3.61 -16.13
CA PRO A 296 -7.18 -5.07 -16.20
C PRO A 296 -6.19 -5.72 -15.23
N GLU A 297 -5.05 -5.07 -14.93
CA GLU A 297 -4.06 -5.55 -13.97
C GLU A 297 -4.55 -5.62 -12.51
N PHE A 298 -5.64 -4.93 -12.19
CA PHE A 298 -6.30 -4.90 -10.87
C PHE A 298 -7.59 -5.73 -10.85
N LEU A 299 -7.86 -6.49 -11.91
CA LEU A 299 -8.94 -7.46 -11.92
C LEU A 299 -8.48 -8.80 -11.30
N PRO A 300 -9.42 -9.58 -10.72
CA PRO A 300 -9.09 -10.89 -10.16
C PRO A 300 -8.43 -11.83 -11.16
N GLY A 301 -7.51 -12.66 -10.68
CA GLY A 301 -6.79 -13.66 -11.47
C GLY A 301 -5.48 -13.19 -12.09
N SER A 302 -5.14 -11.90 -11.98
CA SER A 302 -3.80 -11.41 -12.30
C SER A 302 -2.86 -11.65 -11.13
N THR A 303 -1.69 -12.27 -11.36
CA THR A 303 -0.67 -12.46 -10.31
C THR A 303 0.52 -11.52 -10.44
N GLU A 304 0.56 -10.69 -11.48
CA GLU A 304 1.73 -9.85 -11.82
C GLU A 304 2.05 -8.80 -10.76
N HIS A 305 1.06 -8.41 -9.96
CA HIS A 305 1.22 -7.43 -8.92
C HIS A 305 1.73 -8.02 -7.60
N PHE A 306 1.64 -9.34 -7.38
CA PHE A 306 2.19 -10.00 -6.19
C PHE A 306 3.69 -10.26 -6.32
N ILE A 307 4.39 -10.27 -5.19
CA ILE A 307 5.78 -10.71 -5.17
C ILE A 307 5.85 -12.22 -5.37
N SER A 308 6.62 -12.67 -6.36
CA SER A 308 6.82 -14.11 -6.61
C SER A 308 7.67 -14.75 -5.51
N ASP A 309 7.48 -16.04 -5.26
CA ASP A 309 8.27 -16.81 -4.29
C ASP A 309 9.77 -16.75 -4.57
N ALA A 310 10.19 -16.95 -5.82
CA ALA A 310 11.60 -16.83 -6.22
C ALA A 310 12.20 -15.44 -5.93
N LYS A 311 11.37 -14.38 -6.01
CA LYS A 311 11.80 -13.02 -5.67
C LYS A 311 11.90 -12.83 -4.16
N LEU A 312 10.99 -13.41 -3.37
CA LEU A 312 11.10 -13.43 -1.91
C LEU A 312 12.36 -14.18 -1.46
N ASP A 313 12.64 -15.35 -2.04
CA ASP A 313 13.85 -16.12 -1.77
C ASP A 313 15.11 -15.29 -2.08
N ALA A 314 15.14 -14.61 -3.23
CA ALA A 314 16.23 -13.71 -3.60
C ALA A 314 16.44 -12.55 -2.61
N ILE A 315 15.37 -12.02 -2.03
CA ILE A 315 15.44 -10.91 -1.07
C ILE A 315 15.83 -11.41 0.33
N LEU A 316 15.30 -12.54 0.77
CA LEU A 316 15.36 -12.95 2.17
C LEU A 316 16.50 -13.93 2.45
N TYR A 317 16.99 -14.67 1.45
CA TYR A 317 18.13 -15.57 1.61
C TYR A 317 19.41 -15.07 0.95
N HIS A 318 19.30 -14.22 -0.08
CA HIS A 318 20.46 -13.84 -0.92
C HIS A 318 20.84 -12.35 -0.87
N ALA A 319 20.15 -11.51 -0.08
CA ALA A 319 20.47 -10.10 0.12
C ALA A 319 21.43 -9.81 1.29
#